data_AF-A0A1M4ZU72-F1
#
_entry.id   AF-A0A1M4ZU72-F1
#
_cell.length_a   1.000
_cell.length_b   1.000
_cell.length_c   1.000
_cell.angle_alpha   90.00
_cell.angle_beta   90.00
_cell.angle_gamma   90.00
#
_symmetry.space_group_name_H-M   'P 1'
#
loop_
_entity.id
_entity.type
_entity.pdbx_description
1 polymer ?
#
loop_
_entity_poly.entity_id
_entity_poly.type
_entity_poly.pdbx_seq_one_letter_code
_entity_poly.pdbx_strand_id
1 'polypeptide(L)'
;MAAKHSHRFVEEYDGLVAFGFSRDVDEKTLMVYLQKFSDDALLKVLIPRLSNGEMENLFELLSDLMRKHLSDGEYHAYFLKEDKDHP
;
A
#
# COMPACT_ATOMS: atom_id res chain seq x y z
N MET A 1 14.18 15.38 9.37
CA MET A 1 14.05 14.86 7.99
C MET A 1 12.58 14.62 7.72
N ALA A 2 12.08 14.94 6.53
CA ALA A 2 10.69 14.62 6.16
C ALA A 2 10.51 13.09 6.04
N ALA A 3 9.31 12.59 6.32
CA ALA A 3 8.99 11.19 6.11
C ALA A 3 9.15 10.83 4.62
N LYS A 4 9.80 9.69 4.33
CA LYS A 4 9.97 9.20 2.95
C LYS A 4 8.65 8.67 2.35
N HIS A 5 7.72 8.22 3.20
CA HIS A 5 6.39 7.73 2.80
C HIS A 5 5.32 8.77 3.14
N SER A 6 4.26 8.84 2.33
CA SER A 6 3.20 9.84 2.43
C SER A 6 1.84 9.20 2.18
N HIS A 7 0.88 9.43 3.08
CA HIS A 7 -0.49 8.90 3.03
C HIS A 7 -1.50 10.04 2.98
N ARG A 8 -1.50 10.79 1.87
CA ARG A 8 -2.35 11.99 1.71
C ARG A 8 -3.68 11.73 1.02
N PHE A 9 -3.77 10.66 0.23
CA PHE A 9 -4.95 10.39 -0.58
C PHE A 9 -6.19 10.15 0.27
N VAL A 10 -6.05 9.44 1.39
CA VAL A 10 -7.15 9.19 2.34
C VAL A 10 -7.72 10.47 2.96
N GLU A 11 -6.89 11.51 3.14
CA GLU A 11 -7.30 12.78 3.73
C GLU A 11 -7.84 13.77 2.69
N GLU A 12 -7.43 13.62 1.42
CA GLU A 12 -7.75 14.56 0.33
C GLU A 12 -8.90 14.08 -0.55
N TYR A 13 -9.12 12.77 -0.63
CA TYR A 13 -10.17 12.21 -1.47
C TYR A 13 -11.54 12.29 -0.79
N ASP A 14 -12.44 13.08 -1.37
CA ASP A 14 -13.82 13.30 -0.92
C ASP A 14 -14.89 12.58 -1.78
N GLY A 15 -14.44 11.77 -2.74
CA GLY A 15 -15.30 11.04 -3.66
C GLY A 15 -15.88 9.74 -3.09
N LEU A 16 -16.63 9.02 -3.94
CA LEU A 16 -17.30 7.78 -3.57
C LEU A 16 -16.30 6.68 -3.21
N VAL A 17 -16.57 5.98 -2.10
CA VAL A 17 -15.86 4.76 -1.65
C VAL A 17 -16.85 3.60 -1.71
N ALA A 18 -16.90 2.91 -2.86
CA ALA A 18 -17.86 1.84 -3.12
C ALA A 18 -17.27 0.81 -4.09
N PHE A 19 -16.60 -0.21 -3.53
CA PHE A 19 -16.03 -1.29 -4.33
C PHE A 19 -17.11 -2.11 -5.05
N GLY A 20 -16.92 -2.38 -6.33
CA GLY A 20 -17.86 -3.05 -7.23
C GLY A 20 -18.75 -2.09 -8.04
N PHE A 21 -18.64 -0.77 -7.86
CA PHE A 21 -19.46 0.21 -8.58
C PHE A 21 -18.95 0.46 -10.01
N SER A 22 -17.66 0.75 -10.13
CA SER A 22 -16.97 0.93 -11.42
C SER A 22 -15.47 0.76 -11.23
N ARG A 23 -14.74 0.41 -12.29
CA ARG A 23 -13.28 0.25 -12.23
C ARG A 23 -12.57 1.47 -11.63
N ASP A 24 -13.00 2.65 -12.03
CA ASP A 24 -12.45 3.93 -11.56
C ASP A 24 -12.71 4.17 -10.06
N VAL A 25 -13.92 3.83 -9.58
CA VAL A 25 -14.26 3.93 -8.14
C VAL A 25 -13.56 2.84 -7.34
N ASP A 26 -13.36 1.65 -7.91
CA ASP A 26 -12.67 0.53 -7.27
C ASP A 26 -11.20 0.87 -7.02
N GLU A 27 -10.51 1.47 -7.99
CA GLU A 27 -9.12 1.92 -7.85
C GLU A 27 -8.98 2.94 -6.73
N LYS A 28 -9.85 3.96 -6.70
CA LYS A 28 -9.86 4.97 -5.63
C LYS A 28 -10.21 4.36 -4.27
N THR A 29 -11.18 3.46 -4.23
CA THR A 29 -11.57 2.72 -3.01
C THR A 29 -10.39 1.92 -2.47
N LEU A 30 -9.66 1.20 -3.33
CA LEU A 30 -8.45 0.47 -2.94
C LEU A 30 -7.36 1.40 -2.41
N MET A 31 -7.13 2.56 -3.04
CA MET A 31 -6.18 3.54 -2.53
C MET A 31 -6.55 4.06 -1.13
N VAL A 32 -7.83 4.36 -0.88
CA VAL A 32 -8.33 4.74 0.45
C VAL A 32 -8.09 3.62 1.47
N TYR A 33 -8.49 2.39 1.14
CA TYR A 33 -8.36 1.26 2.05
C TYR A 33 -6.90 0.94 2.36
N LEU A 34 -6.01 0.95 1.36
CA LEU A 34 -4.59 0.68 1.56
C LEU A 34 -3.94 1.74 2.46
N GLN A 35 -4.26 3.02 2.29
CA GLN A 35 -3.70 4.06 3.17
C GLN A 35 -4.26 4.00 4.60
N LYS A 36 -5.55 3.71 4.78
CA LYS A 36 -6.13 3.46 6.11
C LYS A 36 -5.53 2.21 6.77
N PHE A 37 -5.33 1.15 5.98
CA PHE A 37 -4.75 -0.11 6.44
C PHE A 37 -3.31 0.08 6.91
N SER A 38 -2.53 0.87 6.17
CA SER A 38 -1.12 1.11 6.48
C SER A 38 -0.89 2.15 7.57
N ASP A 39 -1.93 2.64 8.24
CA ASP A 39 -1.78 3.57 9.36
C ASP A 39 -1.00 2.91 10.53
N ASP A 40 -0.05 3.66 11.09
CA ASP A 40 0.85 3.18 12.14
C ASP A 40 0.10 2.70 13.39
N ALA A 41 -0.99 3.38 13.78
CA ALA A 41 -1.76 3.01 14.96
C ALA A 41 -2.59 1.74 14.69
N LEU A 42 -3.17 1.61 13.49
CA LEU A 42 -3.87 0.40 13.10
C LEU A 42 -2.93 -0.81 13.01
N LEU A 43 -1.78 -0.69 12.35
CA LEU A 43 -0.83 -1.80 12.18
C LEU A 43 -0.31 -2.31 13.52
N LYS A 44 -0.04 -1.42 14.49
CA LYS A 44 0.35 -1.81 15.86
C LYS A 44 -0.69 -2.68 16.57
N VAL A 45 -1.96 -2.52 16.23
CA VAL A 45 -3.06 -3.31 16.80
C VAL A 45 -3.32 -4.58 15.98
N LEU A 46 -3.30 -4.47 14.66
CA LEU A 46 -3.69 -5.54 13.75
C LEU A 46 -2.62 -6.61 13.59
N ILE A 47 -1.37 -6.21 13.31
CA ILE A 47 -0.28 -7.16 12.98
C ILE A 47 -0.07 -8.22 14.07
N PRO A 48 -0.03 -7.89 15.38
CA PRO A 48 0.13 -8.90 16.42
C PRO A 48 -1.04 -9.88 16.57
N ARG A 49 -2.19 -9.59 15.95
CA ARG A 49 -3.39 -10.46 15.99
C ARG A 49 -3.45 -11.45 14.84
N LEU A 50 -2.64 -11.24 13.80
CA LEU A 50 -2.58 -12.15 12.66
C LEU A 50 -1.86 -13.44 13.07
N SER A 51 -2.39 -14.57 12.62
CA SER A 51 -1.67 -15.84 12.67
C SER A 51 -0.47 -15.83 11.71
N ASN A 52 0.45 -16.76 11.88
CA ASN A 52 1.61 -16.90 10.97
C ASN A 52 1.19 -17.05 9.51
N GLY A 53 0.16 -17.85 9.23
CA GLY A 53 -0.34 -18.04 7.87
C GLY A 53 -0.99 -16.77 7.28
N GLU A 54 -1.67 -15.96 8.09
CA GLU A 54 -2.21 -14.68 7.63
C GLU A 54 -1.10 -13.67 7.32
N MET A 55 -0.03 -13.64 8.13
CA MET A 55 1.14 -12.80 7.86
C MET A 55 1.85 -13.21 6.57
N GLU A 56 2.05 -14.51 6.35
CA GLU A 56 2.67 -15.05 5.14
C GLU A 56 1.82 -14.73 3.90
N ASN A 57 0.52 -15.01 3.94
CA ASN A 57 -0.39 -14.71 2.83
C ASN A 57 -0.42 -13.22 2.47
N LEU A 58 -0.41 -12.33 3.47
CA LEU A 58 -0.39 -10.89 3.23
C LEU A 58 0.93 -10.45 2.59
N PHE A 59 2.06 -10.95 3.11
CA PHE A 59 3.37 -10.65 2.56
C PHE A 59 3.52 -11.14 1.12
N GLU A 60 3.09 -12.38 0.84
CA GLU A 60 3.11 -12.96 -0.49
C GLU A 60 2.25 -12.17 -1.46
N LEU A 61 1.01 -11.81 -1.08
CA LEU A 61 0.12 -11.03 -1.93
C LEU A 61 0.73 -9.68 -2.34
N LEU A 62 1.26 -8.93 -1.37
CA LEU A 62 1.87 -7.62 -1.62
C LEU A 62 3.12 -7.76 -2.51
N SER A 63 3.99 -8.72 -2.17
CA SER A 63 5.24 -8.99 -2.92
C SER A 63 4.96 -9.43 -4.36
N ASP A 64 3.96 -10.28 -4.55
CA ASP A 64 3.54 -10.76 -5.86
C ASP A 64 2.99 -9.66 -6.75
N LEU A 65 2.14 -8.78 -6.20
CA LEU A 65 1.58 -7.66 -6.95
C LEU A 65 2.69 -6.69 -7.40
N MET A 66 3.64 -6.37 -6.52
CA MET A 66 4.78 -5.53 -6.89
C MET A 66 5.64 -6.20 -7.97
N ARG A 67 6.00 -7.48 -7.80
CA ARG A 67 6.82 -8.22 -8.77
C ARG A 67 6.16 -8.32 -10.15
N LYS A 68 4.84 -8.47 -10.21
CA LYS A 68 4.10 -8.62 -11.48
C LYS A 68 3.91 -7.30 -12.22
N HIS A 69 3.89 -6.18 -11.52
CA HIS A 69 3.43 -4.91 -12.08
C HIS A 69 4.46 -3.77 -12.04
N LEU A 70 5.54 -3.89 -11.26
CA LEU A 70 6.61 -2.92 -11.23
C LEU A 70 7.85 -3.47 -11.95
N SER A 71 8.51 -2.62 -12.71
CA SER A 71 9.91 -2.84 -13.08
C SER A 71 10.82 -2.72 -11.85
N ASP A 72 12.03 -3.25 -11.96
CA ASP A 72 13.05 -3.14 -10.91
C ASP A 72 13.27 -1.68 -10.48
N GLY A 73 13.48 -0.77 -11.44
CA GLY A 73 13.65 0.65 -11.15
C GLY A 73 12.43 1.31 -10.49
N GLU A 74 11.21 0.88 -10.80
CA GLU A 74 9.99 1.38 -10.14
C GLU A 74 9.88 0.85 -8.71
N TYR A 75 10.26 -0.39 -8.46
CA TYR A 75 10.30 -0.96 -7.11
C TYR A 75 11.29 -0.19 -6.22
N HIS A 76 12.52 0.04 -6.70
CA HIS A 76 13.54 0.82 -5.99
C HIS A 76 13.07 2.27 -5.73
N ALA A 77 12.55 2.94 -6.76
CA ALA A 77 12.15 4.35 -6.65
C ALA A 77 10.90 4.55 -5.77
N TYR A 78 9.87 3.72 -5.93
CA TYR A 78 8.56 3.96 -5.32
C TYR A 78 8.35 3.21 -4.00
N PHE A 79 8.81 1.96 -3.90
CA PHE A 79 8.63 1.14 -2.68
C PHE A 79 9.81 1.31 -1.72
N LEU A 80 11.04 1.08 -2.17
CA LEU A 80 12.23 1.19 -1.31
C LEU A 80 12.64 2.64 -1.02
N LYS A 81 12.21 3.60 -1.84
CA LYS A 81 12.59 5.02 -1.74
C LYS A 81 14.12 5.18 -1.80
N GLU A 82 14.72 4.43 -2.71
CA GLU A 82 16.13 4.50 -3.06
C GLU A 82 16.30 5.39 -4.30
N ASP A 83 17.34 6.22 -4.28
CA ASP A 83 17.68 7.05 -5.42
C ASP A 83 18.30 6.17 -6.53
N LYS A 84 18.12 6.56 -7.79
CA LYS A 84 18.64 5.85 -8.98
C LYS A 84 20.17 5.73 -9.02
N ASP A 85 20.87 6.29 -8.04
CA ASP A 85 22.33 6.26 -7.89
C ASP A 85 22.82 5.19 -6.91
N HIS A 86 21.97 4.23 -6.51
CA HIS A 86 22.44 3.02 -5.82
C HIS A 86 23.14 2.11 -6.86
N PRO A 87 24.46 1.83 -6.70
CA PRO A 87 25.24 1.05 -7.65
C PRO A 87 24.83 -0.42 -7.74
#